data_AF-A0A9N8X218-F1
#
_entry.id   AF-A0A9N8X218-F1
#
_cell.length_a   1.000
_cell.length_b   1.000
_cell.length_c   1.000
_cell.angle_alpha   90.00
_cell.angle_beta   90.00
_cell.angle_gamma   90.00
#
_symmetry.space_group_name_H-M   'P 1'
#
loop_
_entity.id
_entity.type
_entity.pdbx_description
1 polymer ?
#
loop_
_entity_poly.entity_id
_entity_poly.type
_entity_poly.pdbx_seq_one_letter_code
_entity_poly.pdbx_strand_id
1 'polypeptide(L)'
;MKKILLSVLALFCAIATMSAHAQFNPSNGFQTINNTCGTFFLQGSTYYNGQGVSVGSTLPVCIAPFSIQNSSAMLAIPAKYTNASLPACSAATTGLIAIETDGAATPVYNATATGSGSVVVEVMCNGTNWTNH
;
A
#
# COMPACT_ATOMS: atom_id res chain seq x y z
N MET A 1 -36.70 26.32 -40.54
CA MET A 1 -35.60 25.37 -40.82
C MET A 1 -34.41 25.63 -39.89
N LYS A 2 -34.50 25.33 -38.58
CA LYS A 2 -33.44 25.66 -37.60
C LYS A 2 -33.39 24.75 -36.36
N LYS A 3 -34.01 23.55 -36.41
CA LYS A 3 -34.17 22.66 -35.24
C LYS A 3 -33.54 21.27 -35.37
N ILE A 4 -32.80 20.98 -36.45
CA ILE A 4 -32.24 19.63 -36.70
C ILE A 4 -30.73 19.55 -36.39
N LEU A 5 -30.05 20.67 -36.12
CA LEU A 5 -28.60 20.68 -35.90
C LEU A 5 -28.12 20.43 -34.46
N LEU A 6 -29.01 20.32 -33.46
CA LEU A 6 -28.58 20.20 -32.05
C LEU A 6 -28.45 18.76 -31.53
N SER A 7 -28.93 17.75 -32.24
CA SER A 7 -28.95 16.36 -31.76
C SER A 7 -27.71 15.53 -32.14
N VAL A 8 -26.81 16.05 -32.98
CA VAL A 8 -25.58 15.32 -33.39
C VAL A 8 -24.39 15.62 -32.46
N LEU A 9 -24.43 16.72 -31.70
CA LEU A 9 -23.31 17.13 -30.85
C LEU A 9 -23.29 16.49 -29.46
N ALA A 10 -24.34 15.76 -29.07
CA ALA A 10 -24.45 15.10 -27.77
C ALA A 10 -23.97 13.64 -27.77
N LEU A 11 -23.47 13.11 -28.91
CA LEU A 11 -23.07 11.71 -29.02
C LEU A 11 -21.56 11.46 -28.85
N PHE A 12 -20.75 12.51 -28.61
CA PHE A 12 -19.29 12.38 -28.48
C PHE A 12 -18.75 12.44 -27.04
N CYS A 13 -19.61 12.55 -26.02
CA CYS A 13 -19.18 12.60 -24.62
C CYS A 13 -19.44 11.29 -23.85
N ALA A 14 -19.56 10.17 -24.56
CA ALA A 14 -19.37 8.84 -24.00
C ALA A 14 -17.97 8.37 -24.38
N ILE A 15 -16.94 9.13 -23.99
CA ILE A 15 -15.56 8.65 -24.05
C ILE A 15 -15.50 7.61 -22.95
N ALA A 16 -15.77 6.37 -23.35
CA ALA A 16 -15.49 5.20 -22.56
C ALA A 16 -14.11 5.39 -21.94
N THR A 17 -14.03 5.26 -20.62
CA THR A 17 -12.78 4.98 -19.91
C THR A 17 -12.28 3.63 -20.40
N MET A 18 -11.77 3.59 -21.64
CA MET A 18 -11.14 2.41 -22.18
C MET A 18 -9.88 2.25 -21.35
N SER A 19 -9.85 1.19 -20.55
CA SER A 19 -8.64 0.69 -19.93
C SER A 19 -7.56 0.69 -21.01
N ALA A 20 -6.48 1.45 -20.81
CA ALA A 20 -5.36 1.47 -21.74
C ALA A 20 -4.70 0.09 -21.70
N HIS A 21 -5.19 -0.82 -22.54
CA HIS A 21 -4.56 -2.10 -22.77
C HIS A 21 -3.22 -1.83 -23.44
N ALA A 22 -2.17 -2.52 -22.98
CA ALA A 22 -0.84 -2.40 -23.53
C ALA A 22 -0.86 -2.59 -25.05
N GLN A 23 -0.50 -1.56 -25.81
CA GLN A 23 -0.14 -1.75 -27.20
C GLN A 23 1.27 -2.35 -27.22
N PHE A 24 1.33 -3.65 -27.51
CA PHE A 24 2.58 -4.38 -27.63
C PHE A 24 3.51 -3.67 -28.63
N ASN A 25 4.58 -3.04 -28.15
CA ASN A 25 5.68 -2.53 -28.96
C ASN A 25 6.74 -3.63 -29.24
N PRO A 26 6.73 -4.27 -30.42
CA PRO A 26 7.66 -5.36 -30.75
C PRO A 26 9.13 -4.93 -30.77
N SER A 27 9.42 -3.63 -30.78
CA SER A 27 10.79 -3.10 -30.73
C SER A 27 11.40 -3.12 -29.32
N ASN A 28 10.58 -3.31 -28.28
CA ASN A 28 11.04 -3.41 -26.90
C ASN A 28 11.08 -4.88 -26.46
N GLY A 29 12.16 -5.28 -25.79
CA GLY A 29 12.25 -6.60 -25.18
C GLY A 29 11.15 -6.80 -24.14
N PHE A 30 10.60 -8.01 -24.10
CA PHE A 30 9.63 -8.44 -23.10
C PHE A 30 10.33 -9.24 -22.02
N GLN A 31 10.10 -8.85 -20.76
CA GLN A 31 10.55 -9.64 -19.61
C GLN A 31 9.34 -10.02 -18.76
N THR A 32 9.21 -11.31 -18.48
CA THR A 32 8.22 -11.82 -17.52
C THR A 32 8.87 -11.87 -16.14
N ILE A 33 8.21 -11.27 -15.16
CA ILE A 33 8.67 -11.20 -13.77
C ILE A 33 7.62 -11.85 -12.89
N ASN A 34 8.03 -12.87 -12.15
CA ASN A 34 7.17 -13.53 -11.17
C ASN A 34 7.63 -13.12 -9.77
N ASN A 35 6.70 -12.64 -8.96
CA ASN A 35 6.93 -12.36 -7.55
C ASN A 35 5.72 -12.81 -6.72
N THR A 36 5.74 -12.50 -5.44
CA THR A 36 4.65 -12.84 -4.50
C THR A 36 3.29 -12.21 -4.85
N CYS A 37 3.25 -11.18 -5.70
CA CYS A 37 2.01 -10.58 -6.21
C CYS A 37 1.42 -11.30 -7.42
N GLY A 38 2.19 -12.19 -8.07
CA GLY A 38 1.83 -12.84 -9.32
C GLY A 38 2.82 -12.55 -10.46
N THR A 39 2.32 -12.62 -11.68
CA THR A 39 3.09 -12.47 -12.92
C THR A 39 2.90 -11.08 -13.52
N PHE A 40 4.01 -10.41 -13.82
CA PHE A 40 4.04 -9.12 -14.50
C PHE A 40 4.88 -9.19 -15.77
N PHE A 41 4.59 -8.31 -16.70
CA PHE A 41 5.36 -8.12 -17.93
C PHE A 41 5.99 -6.75 -17.91
N LEU A 42 7.31 -6.67 -18.09
CA LEU A 42 8.03 -5.42 -18.27
C LEU A 42 8.26 -5.21 -19.77
N GLN A 43 7.87 -4.03 -20.25
CA GLN A 43 8.17 -3.56 -21.59
C GLN A 43 8.70 -2.13 -21.53
N GLY A 44 9.94 -1.92 -21.98
CA GLY A 44 10.64 -0.66 -21.75
C GLY A 44 10.83 -0.43 -20.24
N SER A 45 10.20 0.63 -19.71
CA SER A 45 10.23 0.99 -18.28
C SER A 45 8.88 0.81 -17.59
N THR A 46 7.90 0.18 -18.22
CA THR A 46 6.53 0.05 -17.70
C THR A 46 6.19 -1.41 -17.43
N TYR A 47 5.66 -1.67 -16.24
CA TYR A 47 5.14 -2.96 -15.83
C TYR A 47 3.67 -3.10 -16.20
N TYR A 48 3.25 -4.30 -16.57
CA TYR A 48 1.89 -4.67 -16.92
C TYR A 48 1.48 -5.93 -16.15
N ASN A 49 0.22 -6.01 -15.73
CA ASN A 49 -0.31 -7.21 -15.06
C ASN A 49 -0.69 -8.33 -16.05
N GLY A 50 -1.17 -9.46 -15.52
CA GLY A 50 -1.67 -10.61 -16.29
C GLY A 50 -2.77 -10.28 -17.31
N GLN A 51 -3.47 -9.15 -17.14
CA GLN A 51 -4.52 -8.65 -18.02
C GLN A 51 -4.01 -7.58 -19.03
N GLY A 52 -2.71 -7.30 -19.06
CA GLY A 52 -2.10 -6.31 -19.96
C GLY A 52 -2.37 -4.85 -19.56
N VAL A 53 -2.73 -4.58 -18.31
CA VAL A 53 -2.96 -3.22 -17.79
C VAL A 53 -1.67 -2.69 -17.18
N SER A 54 -1.30 -1.45 -17.54
CA SER A 54 -0.12 -0.76 -16.98
C SER A 54 -0.26 -0.57 -15.46
N VAL A 55 0.74 -0.98 -14.70
CA VAL A 55 0.86 -0.81 -13.24
C VAL A 55 1.99 0.17 -12.87
N GLY A 56 2.49 0.94 -13.85
CA GLY A 56 3.49 1.99 -13.64
C GLY A 56 4.91 1.52 -13.92
N SER A 57 5.90 2.31 -13.50
CA SER A 57 7.32 2.10 -13.80
C SER A 57 8.12 1.45 -12.67
N THR A 58 7.45 1.11 -11.57
CA THR A 58 8.03 0.40 -10.43
C THR A 58 7.42 -0.98 -10.34
N LEU A 59 8.26 -2.01 -10.16
CA LEU A 59 7.77 -3.38 -10.00
C LEU A 59 6.83 -3.44 -8.78
N PRO A 60 5.57 -3.88 -8.92
CA PRO A 60 4.68 -4.02 -7.79
C PRO A 60 5.28 -4.98 -6.78
N VAL A 61 5.47 -4.52 -5.55
CA VAL A 61 6.03 -5.33 -4.47
C VAL A 61 4.87 -5.82 -3.61
N CYS A 62 4.84 -7.13 -3.33
CA CYS A 62 3.94 -7.71 -2.35
C CYS A 62 4.74 -8.20 -1.17
N ILE A 63 4.53 -7.53 -0.05
CA ILE A 63 4.94 -8.02 1.25
C ILE A 63 3.64 -8.55 1.85
N ALA A 64 3.37 -9.85 1.71
CA ALA A 64 2.12 -10.43 2.20
C ALA A 64 1.87 -9.97 3.65
N PRO A 65 0.67 -9.42 3.96
CA PRO A 65 -0.57 -9.43 3.18
C PRO A 65 -0.81 -8.24 2.23
N PHE A 66 0.15 -7.32 2.06
CA PHE A 66 -0.04 -6.07 1.31
C PHE A 66 0.43 -6.18 -0.15
N SER A 67 -0.42 -5.73 -1.08
CA SER A 67 -0.11 -5.54 -2.51
C SER A 67 -0.18 -4.07 -2.85
N ILE A 68 0.94 -3.47 -3.27
CA ILE A 68 1.01 -2.05 -3.61
C ILE A 68 1.11 -1.93 -5.13
N GLN A 69 -0.02 -1.71 -5.79
CA GLN A 69 -0.11 -1.59 -7.25
C GLN A 69 -0.19 -0.13 -7.75
N ASN A 70 -0.44 0.84 -6.87
CA ASN A 70 -0.52 2.27 -7.18
C ASN A 70 -0.43 3.09 -5.87
N SER A 71 0.78 3.31 -5.35
CA SER A 71 1.00 3.97 -4.06
C SER A 71 0.94 5.49 -4.16
N SER A 72 -0.27 6.05 -4.22
CA SER A 72 -0.47 7.47 -3.92
C SER A 72 -0.80 7.71 -2.43
N ALA A 73 -1.27 6.69 -1.70
CA ALA A 73 -1.36 6.66 -0.24
C ALA A 73 -1.80 5.26 0.22
N MET A 74 -0.94 4.51 0.91
CA MET A 74 -1.35 3.27 1.59
C MET A 74 -1.61 3.59 3.06
N LEU A 75 -2.84 3.37 3.51
CA LEU A 75 -3.16 3.36 4.93
C LEU A 75 -2.78 1.99 5.51
N ALA A 76 -1.67 1.92 6.23
CA ALA A 76 -1.31 0.74 7.01
C ALA A 76 -1.94 0.87 8.41
N ILE A 77 -2.70 -0.14 8.83
CA ILE A 77 -3.21 -0.22 10.20
C ILE A 77 -2.21 -1.07 11.00
N PRO A 78 -1.54 -0.51 12.02
CA PRO A 78 -0.59 -1.29 12.82
C PRO A 78 -1.30 -2.42 13.57
N ALA A 79 -0.59 -3.53 13.77
CA ALA A 79 -1.12 -4.68 14.52
C ALA A 79 -1.33 -4.31 16.00
N LYS A 80 -2.35 -4.92 16.62
CA LYS A 80 -2.73 -4.68 18.01
C LYS A 80 -2.22 -5.79 18.93
N TYR A 81 -1.68 -5.41 20.06
CA TYR A 81 -1.14 -6.31 21.08
C TYR A 81 -1.52 -5.82 22.48
N THR A 82 -1.50 -6.73 23.44
CA THR A 82 -1.28 -6.34 24.83
C THR A 82 0.21 -6.13 25.07
N ASN A 83 0.61 -5.40 26.10
CA ASN A 83 2.03 -5.20 26.43
C ASN A 83 2.78 -6.53 26.52
N ALA A 84 2.16 -7.52 27.17
CA ALA A 84 2.73 -8.86 27.36
C ALA A 84 2.81 -9.69 26.06
N SER A 85 2.05 -9.34 25.02
CA SER A 85 2.08 -10.03 23.72
C SER A 85 2.79 -9.24 22.62
N LEU A 86 3.37 -8.07 22.95
CA LEU A 86 4.23 -7.34 22.02
C LEU A 86 5.41 -8.24 21.59
N PRO A 87 5.76 -8.26 20.30
CA PRO A 87 6.93 -9.00 19.84
C PRO A 87 8.20 -8.39 20.41
N ALA A 88 9.29 -9.17 20.45
CA ALA A 88 10.57 -8.69 20.98
C ALA A 88 11.04 -7.43 20.23
N CYS A 89 11.33 -6.36 20.98
CA CYS A 89 12.00 -5.17 20.45
C CYS A 89 13.51 -5.37 20.51
N SER A 90 14.18 -5.15 19.38
CA SER A 90 15.63 -5.32 19.21
C SER A 90 16.14 -4.37 18.14
N ALA A 91 17.46 -4.26 18.00
CA ALA A 91 18.07 -3.42 16.97
C ALA A 91 17.54 -3.73 15.55
N ALA A 92 17.22 -4.99 15.26
CA ALA A 92 16.68 -5.43 13.97
C ALA A 92 15.23 -5.00 13.70
N THR A 93 14.49 -4.64 14.76
CA THR A 93 13.07 -4.24 14.71
C THR A 93 12.85 -2.78 15.11
N THR A 94 13.93 -1.98 15.18
CA THR A 94 13.86 -0.54 15.47
C THR A 94 12.95 0.18 14.48
N GLY A 95 12.07 1.05 14.99
CA GLY A 95 11.12 1.83 14.19
C GLY A 95 9.84 1.08 13.83
N LEU A 96 9.67 -0.18 14.23
CA LEU A 96 8.36 -0.84 14.14
C LEU A 96 7.35 -0.11 15.02
N ILE A 97 6.14 0.07 14.49
CA ILE A 97 4.99 0.68 15.15
C ILE A 97 3.96 -0.41 15.41
N ALA A 98 3.38 -0.40 16.60
CA ALA A 98 2.27 -1.26 16.99
C ALA A 98 1.27 -0.48 17.84
N ILE A 99 0.09 -1.06 18.06
CA ILE A 99 -0.90 -0.53 18.99
C ILE A 99 -0.94 -1.42 20.23
N GLU A 100 -0.65 -0.86 21.40
CA GLU A 100 -0.83 -1.48 22.70
C GLU A 100 -2.28 -1.25 23.18
N THR A 101 -3.00 -2.31 23.56
CA THR A 101 -4.42 -2.22 23.94
C THR A 101 -4.67 -2.10 25.44
N ASP A 102 -3.65 -2.32 26.26
CA ASP A 102 -3.68 -2.30 27.74
C ASP A 102 -2.63 -1.34 28.33
N GLY A 103 -2.31 -0.29 27.58
CA GLY A 103 -1.36 0.73 27.98
C GLY A 103 -1.79 1.45 29.27
N ALA A 104 -0.80 1.95 30.00
CA ALA A 104 -1.00 2.71 31.22
C ALA A 104 -2.00 3.87 31.03
N ALA A 105 -2.74 4.23 32.09
CA ALA A 105 -3.77 5.27 32.02
C ALA A 105 -3.23 6.67 31.68
N THR A 106 -1.95 6.93 31.97
CA THR A 106 -1.25 8.20 31.70
C THR A 106 0.12 7.91 31.08
N PRO A 107 0.16 7.44 29.81
CA PRO A 107 1.41 7.09 29.16
C PRO A 107 2.26 8.34 28.98
N VAL A 108 3.54 8.25 29.37
CA VAL A 108 4.51 9.32 29.13
C VAL A 108 5.15 9.07 27.78
N TYR A 109 5.13 10.07 26.90
CA TYR A 109 5.76 9.99 25.58
C TYR A 109 7.24 9.59 25.70
N ASN A 110 7.67 8.66 24.86
CA ASN A 110 9.02 8.11 24.82
C ASN A 110 9.48 7.38 26.10
N ALA A 111 8.60 7.18 27.09
CA ALA A 111 8.85 6.26 28.19
C ALA A 111 8.61 4.82 27.73
N THR A 112 9.25 3.86 28.39
CA THR A 112 8.99 2.43 28.18
C THR A 112 7.50 2.14 28.32
N ALA A 113 6.93 1.47 27.33
CA ALA A 113 5.54 1.03 27.34
C ALA A 113 5.32 0.06 28.50
N THR A 114 4.27 0.29 29.28
CA THR A 114 3.91 -0.57 30.42
C THR A 114 2.44 -0.96 30.36
N GLY A 115 2.18 -2.26 30.39
CA GLY A 115 0.84 -2.82 30.41
C GLY A 115 0.29 -2.82 31.82
N SER A 116 -0.68 -1.96 32.09
CA SER A 116 -1.34 -1.88 33.40
C SER A 116 -2.67 -1.14 33.36
N GLY A 117 -3.17 -0.79 32.18
CA GLY A 117 -4.36 0.04 32.03
C GLY A 117 -5.30 -0.48 30.95
N SER A 118 -6.15 0.42 30.47
CA SER A 118 -7.16 0.16 29.44
C SER A 118 -7.07 1.17 28.29
N VAL A 119 -5.97 1.91 28.21
CA VAL A 119 -5.76 2.91 27.16
C VAL A 119 -5.12 2.23 25.97
N VAL A 120 -5.64 2.54 24.79
CA VAL A 120 -5.06 2.13 23.52
C VAL A 120 -4.02 3.17 23.11
N VAL A 121 -2.75 2.76 23.03
CA VAL A 121 -1.61 3.66 22.81
C VAL A 121 -0.79 3.17 21.62
N GLU A 122 -0.28 4.07 20.80
CA GLU A 122 0.72 3.72 19.79
C GLU A 122 2.07 3.53 20.46
N VAL A 123 2.77 2.45 20.12
CA VAL A 123 4.11 2.18 20.63
C VAL A 123 5.09 1.99 19.49
N MET A 124 6.33 2.46 19.70
CA MET A 124 7.43 2.33 18.76
C MET A 124 8.60 1.60 19.41
N CYS A 125 9.19 0.65 18.69
CA CYS A 125 10.40 -0.04 19.13
C CYS A 125 11.63 0.86 18.94
N ASN A 126 12.34 1.20 20.02
CA ASN A 126 13.54 2.05 19.96
C ASN A 126 14.86 1.25 19.79
N GLY A 127 14.76 -0.03 19.45
CA GLY A 127 15.89 -0.95 19.31
C GLY A 127 16.22 -1.76 20.57
N THR A 128 15.55 -1.48 21.70
CA THR A 128 15.70 -2.27 22.93
C THR A 128 14.39 -2.44 23.68
N ASN A 129 13.55 -1.41 23.71
CA ASN A 129 12.24 -1.43 24.37
C ASN A 129 11.16 -0.85 23.45
N TRP A 130 9.92 -1.26 23.69
CA TRP A 130 8.76 -0.53 23.20
C TRP A 130 8.58 0.74 24.01
N THR A 131 8.31 1.85 23.33
CA THR A 131 8.13 3.17 23.94
C THR A 131 6.83 3.80 23.46
N ASN A 132 6.15 4.55 24.33
CA ASN A 132 4.90 5.23 23.96
C ASN A 132 5.16 6.32 22.92
N HIS A 133 4.30 6.40 21.90
CA HIS A 133 4.37 7.37 20.80
C HIS A 133 3.05 8.14 20.62
#